data_AF-A0A0L0G309-F1
#
_entry.id   AF-A0A0L0G309-F1
#
_cell.length_a   1.000
_cell.length_b   1.000
_cell.length_c   1.000
_cell.angle_alpha   90.00
_cell.angle_beta   90.00
_cell.angle_gamma   90.00
#
_symmetry.space_group_name_H-M   'P 1'
#
loop_
_entity.id
_entity.type
_entity.pdbx_description
1 polymer ?
#
loop_
_entity_poly.entity_id
_entity_poly.type
_entity_poly.pdbx_seq_one_letter_code
_entity_poly.pdbx_strand_id
1 'polypeptide(L)' 'MVKPLCVVPFVHIPQHLKFLPNAPSQLMVASQSGQFQVLDVSNVSQRDAYGYHIDTRGGFVTALDVSSSGERHMWFVFYK' A
#
# COMPACT_ATOMS: atom_id res chain seq x y z
N MET A 1 -26.91 4.65 2.88
CA MET A 1 -26.25 5.48 1.84
C MET A 1 -24.77 5.56 2.19
N VAL A 2 -23.87 5.10 1.32
CA VAL A 2 -22.42 5.13 1.57
C VAL A 2 -21.87 6.46 1.05
N LYS A 3 -21.20 7.24 1.91
CA LYS A 3 -20.55 8.50 1.50
C LYS A 3 -19.10 8.21 1.09
N PRO A 4 -18.63 8.68 -0.07
CA PRO A 4 -17.23 8.51 -0.45
C PRO A 4 -16.30 9.22 0.54
N LEU A 5 -15.17 8.59 0.86
CA LEU A 5 -14.11 9.19 1.65
C LEU A 5 -13.31 10.21 0.82
N CYS A 6 -12.58 11.08 1.49
CA CYS A 6 -11.66 12.01 0.83
C CYS A 6 -10.57 11.23 0.08
N VAL A 7 -10.16 11.74 -1.09
CA VAL A 7 -9.08 11.14 -1.87
C VAL A 7 -7.77 11.30 -1.13
N VAL A 8 -7.05 10.19 -0.92
CA VAL A 8 -5.70 10.20 -0.37
C VAL A 8 -4.70 10.31 -1.51
N PRO A 9 -3.84 11.34 -1.55
CA PRO A 9 -2.85 11.48 -2.60
C PRO A 9 -1.79 10.36 -2.50
N PHE A 10 -1.44 9.78 -3.64
CA PHE A 10 -0.29 8.90 -3.80
C PHE A 10 0.60 9.50 -4.88
N VAL A 11 1.90 9.62 -4.61
CA VAL A 11 2.85 10.28 -5.53
C VAL A 11 3.00 9.52 -6.84
N HIS A 12 2.83 8.21 -6.80
CA HIS A 12 2.89 7.32 -7.97
C HIS A 12 1.50 6.83 -8.38
N ILE A 13 1.44 6.08 -9.48
CA ILE A 13 0.19 5.42 -9.90
C ILE A 13 -0.07 4.23 -8.96
N PRO A 14 -1.16 4.25 -8.17
CA PRO A 14 -1.50 3.12 -7.31
C PRO A 14 -2.00 1.96 -8.17
N GLN A 15 -1.44 0.77 -7.97
CA GLN A 15 -1.86 -0.44 -8.69
C GLN A 15 -2.37 -1.54 -7.76
N HIS A 16 -1.78 -1.64 -6.57
CA HIS A 16 -2.15 -2.64 -5.58
C HIS A 16 -2.59 -1.96 -4.29
N LEU A 17 -3.70 -2.42 -3.73
CA LEU A 17 -4.34 -1.87 -2.54
C LEU A 17 -4.69 -3.00 -1.59
N LYS A 18 -4.28 -2.93 -0.32
CA LYS A 18 -4.61 -3.94 0.68
C LYS A 18 -4.72 -3.37 2.09
N PHE A 19 -5.85 -3.61 2.74
CA PHE A 19 -6.03 -3.27 4.16
C PHE A 19 -5.22 -4.19 5.06
N LEU A 20 -4.67 -3.64 6.13
CA LEU A 20 -3.95 -4.41 7.13
C LEU A 20 -4.93 -5.12 8.08
N PRO A 21 -4.75 -6.43 8.35
CA PRO A 21 -5.72 -7.20 9.14
C PRO A 21 -5.79 -6.79 10.61
N ASN A 22 -4.71 -6.24 11.17
CA ASN A 22 -4.64 -5.75 12.55
C ASN A 22 -4.89 -4.25 12.69
N ALA A 23 -5.00 -3.52 11.59
CA ALA A 23 -5.22 -2.08 11.55
C ALA A 23 -6.18 -1.75 10.39
N PRO A 24 -7.50 -1.91 10.59
CA PRO A 24 -8.48 -1.82 9.50
C PRO A 24 -8.63 -0.42 8.89
N SER A 25 -8.14 0.63 9.56
CA SER A 25 -8.03 1.98 9.00
C SER A 25 -6.73 2.19 8.20
N GLN A 26 -5.78 1.25 8.26
CA GLN A 26 -4.52 1.34 7.52
C GLN A 26 -4.63 0.59 6.20
N LEU A 27 -4.35 1.33 5.13
CA LEU A 27 -4.31 0.85 3.77
C LEU A 27 -2.87 0.86 3.29
N MET A 28 -2.42 -0.29 2.79
CA MET A 28 -1.19 -0.37 2.03
C MET A 28 -1.48 -0.11 0.56
N VAL A 29 -0.67 0.74 -0.05
CA VAL A 29 -0.74 1.10 -1.47
C VAL A 29 0.62 0.84 -2.08
N ALA A 30 0.65 0.14 -3.21
CA ALA A 30 1.88 -0.11 -3.97
C ALA A 30 1.73 0.23 -5.45
N SER A 31 2.83 0.71 -6.05
CA SER A 31 2.99 0.92 -7.48
C SER A 31 3.63 -0.29 -8.15
N GLN A 32 3.56 -0.34 -9.48
CA GLN A 32 4.23 -1.36 -10.28
C GLN A 32 5.75 -1.40 -10.09
N SER A 33 6.34 -0.23 -9.82
CA SER A 33 7.79 -0.03 -9.77
C SER A 33 8.40 -0.42 -8.43
N GLY A 34 7.59 -0.91 -7.48
CA GLY A 34 8.07 -1.30 -6.16
C GLY A 34 8.00 -0.20 -5.11
N GLN A 35 7.44 0.98 -5.41
CA GLN A 35 7.13 1.95 -4.36
C GLN A 35 5.88 1.53 -3.62
N PHE A 36 5.91 1.64 -2.30
CA PHE A 36 4.74 1.42 -1.49
C PHE A 36 4.68 2.35 -0.29
N GLN A 37 3.48 2.57 0.21
CA GLN A 37 3.21 3.37 1.39
C GLN A 37 2.10 2.71 2.22
N VAL A 38 2.13 2.95 3.52
CA VAL A 38 1.03 2.62 4.42
C VAL A 38 0.41 3.93 4.87
N LEU A 39 -0.88 4.09 4.66
CA LEU A 39 -1.62 5.30 4.98
C LEU A 39 -2.83 4.98 5.86
N ASP A 40 -3.21 5.92 6.73
CA ASP A 40 -4.44 5.84 7.51
C ASP A 40 -5.57 6.54 6.76
N VAL A 41 -6.59 5.79 6.32
CA VAL A 41 -7.73 6.33 5.58
C VAL A 41 -8.68 7.15 6.46
N SER A 42 -8.58 7.01 7.79
CA SER A 42 -9.36 7.82 8.75
C SER A 42 -8.73 9.18 8.99
N ASN A 43 -7.43 9.33 8.72
CA ASN A 43 -6.67 10.54 9.00
C ASN A 43 -5.81 10.99 7.80
N VAL A 44 -6.47 11.60 6.82
CA VAL A 44 -5.83 12.07 5.57
C VAL A 44 -4.83 13.21 5.80
N SER A 45 -4.83 13.87 6.96
CA SER A 45 -3.87 14.93 7.29
C SER A 45 -2.52 14.38 7.74
N GLN A 46 -2.45 13.12 8.18
CA GLN A 46 -1.20 12.40 8.41
C GLN A 46 -0.57 12.05 7.06
N ARG A 47 0.12 13.04 6.49
CA ARG A 47 0.93 12.89 5.27
C ARG A 47 2.26 12.18 5.53
N ASP A 48 2.57 11.84 6.78
CA ASP A 48 3.79 11.12 7.19
C ASP A 48 3.70 9.61 6.90
N ALA A 49 3.13 9.25 5.76
CA ALA A 49 3.24 7.90 5.23
C ALA A 49 4.67 7.74 4.72
N TYR A 50 5.53 7.13 5.54
CA TYR A 50 6.86 6.73 5.11
C TYR A 50 6.77 6.01 3.76
N GLY A 51 7.40 6.58 2.73
CA GLY A 51 7.52 5.97 1.42
C GLY A 51 8.61 4.91 1.48
N TYR A 52 8.25 3.68 1.17
CA TYR A 52 9.16 2.56 1.12
C TYR A 52 9.35 2.12 -0.34
N HIS A 53 10.48 1.49 -0.62
CA HIS A 53 10.80 1.01 -1.96
C HIS A 53 11.37 -0.40 -1.87
N ILE A 54 10.79 -1.34 -2.61
CA ILE A 54 11.38 -2.65 -2.86
C ILE A 54 12.21 -2.62 -4.14
N ASP A 55 13.41 -3.20 -4.10
CA ASP A 55 14.18 -3.43 -5.32
C ASP A 55 13.54 -4.56 -6.13
N THR A 56 12.87 -4.21 -7.23
CA THR A 56 12.25 -5.18 -8.14
C THR A 56 13.25 -5.81 -9.11
N ARG A 57 14.52 -5.37 -9.12
CA ARG A 57 15.59 -5.83 -10.02
C ARG A 57 15.19 -5.79 -11.50
N GLY A 58 14.49 -4.72 -11.88
CA GLY A 58 13.99 -4.48 -13.23
C GLY A 58 12.65 -5.14 -13.54
N GLY A 59 12.05 -5.88 -12.61
CA GLY A 59 10.72 -6.44 -12.76
C GLY A 59 9.59 -5.49 -12.33
N PHE A 60 8.37 -5.98 -12.50
CA PHE A 60 7.13 -5.28 -12.17
C PHE A 60 6.37 -6.03 -11.08
N VAL A 61 5.87 -5.30 -10.08
CA VAL A 61 5.00 -5.87 -9.04
C VAL A 61 3.68 -6.30 -9.66
N THR A 62 3.39 -7.59 -9.61
CA THR A 62 2.16 -8.20 -10.17
C THR A 62 1.15 -8.55 -9.09
N ALA A 63 1.58 -8.74 -7.84
CA ALA A 63 0.68 -9.00 -6.72
C ALA A 63 1.25 -8.45 -5.40
N LEU A 64 0.32 -8.13 -4.49
CA LEU A 64 0.57 -7.69 -3.12
C LEU A 64 -0.27 -8.52 -2.14
N ASP A 65 0.40 -9.11 -1.15
CA ASP A 65 -0.25 -9.80 -0.04
C ASP A 65 0.34 -9.38 1.32
N VAL A 66 -0.48 -9.46 2.37
CA VAL A 66 -0.14 -9.08 3.74
C VAL A 66 -0.39 -10.29 4.63
N SER A 67 0.56 -10.59 5.51
CA SER A 67 0.44 -11.68 6.48
C SER A 67 -0.83 -11.55 7.33
N SER A 68 -1.49 -12.68 7.62
CA SER A 68 -2.66 -12.74 8.50
C SER A 68 -2.35 -12.30 9.94
N SER A 69 -1.09 -12.41 10.38
CA SER A 69 -0.66 -11.94 11.70
C SER A 69 -0.73 -10.42 11.85
N GLY A 70 -0.75 -9.67 10.74
CA GLY A 70 -0.67 -8.21 10.77
C GLY A 70 0.69 -7.66 11.23
N GLU A 71 1.64 -8.53 11.58
CA GLU A 71 3.05 -8.16 11.53
C GLU A 71 3.32 -7.63 10.13
N ARG A 72 4.09 -6.54 10.01
CA ARG A 72 4.34 -5.84 8.74
C ARG A 72 5.23 -6.66 7.77
N HIS A 73 5.04 -7.97 7.75
CA HIS A 73 5.56 -8.92 6.80
C HIS A 73 4.67 -8.88 5.56
N MET A 74 5.29 -8.48 4.46
CA MET A 74 4.64 -8.20 3.19
C MET A 74 5.22 -9.13 2.14
N TRP A 75 4.37 -9.66 1.28
CA TRP A 75 4.76 -10.48 0.16
C TRP A 75 4.48 -9.72 -1.12
N PHE A 76 5.54 -9.47 -1.89
CA PHE A 76 5.45 -8.90 -3.22
C PHE A 76 5.85 -9.99 -4.22
N VAL A 77 5.02 -10.21 -5.22
CA VAL A 77 5.37 -11.04 -6.38
C VAL A 77 5.67 -10.11 -7.53
N PHE A 78 6.79 -10.36 -8.21
CA PHE A 78 7.20 -9.58 -9.37
C PHE A 78 7.74 -10.48 -10.47
N TYR A 79 7.47 -10.08 -11.71
CA TYR A 79 7.93 -10.74 -12.94
C TYR A 79 8.90 -9.82 -13.70
N LYS A 80 9.86 -10.39 -14.42
CA LYS A 80 10.85 -9.65 -15.22
C LYS A 80 10.35 -9.36 -16.62
#